data_AF-A0A959MNB7-F1
#
_entry.id   AF-A0A959MNB7-F1
#
_cell.length_a   1.000
_cell.length_b   1.000
_cell.length_c   1.000
_cell.angle_alpha   90.00
_cell.angle_beta   90.00
_cell.angle_gamma   90.00
#
_symmetry.space_group_name_H-M   'P 1'
#
loop_
_entity.id
_entity.type
_entity.pdbx_description
1 polymer ?
#
loop_
_entity_poly.entity_id
_entity_poly.type
_entity_poly.pdbx_seq_one_letter_code
_entity_poly.pdbx_strand_id
1 'polypeptide(L)'
;MQYEKAYRFLMPKLEKELPAWLVYHNAVHTQNVINAAEHLAKSENVSGDDLILLKTAALFHDAGFLENHQRHEEVSCLFAKKYLPEFGYSEAQIELICSMIMATRLPQTPKEKLAHYLCDADLYYLGTDDYNFYAAKLYKEFKKTGFVKSQADWQIKQADFLATHTYFTTTARNERDAKKQEILQRIKTGIQKTKSYSHKTDFRELIQDSLFIICGVVIASFALKGFLVPNHFFDGGVTGLSLLAHEFYHFNLAIVIVVFNLPLIIISYFSVGKNFAFKTFISVILLGVALILMPNLALTSDKLLISVFGGIFLGMGVGLVMRAGAALDGIEVLALYTIRKTSFTMSEIIMAINIFIFTLAAIRFGVETALYSILTYYAATRSIDYVVEGLQAYTGVTIISGESEAIKYELVNKLGRGITVYKGERGFLPGNFDVSSDCDIIFTVISRLELRKLNNLVHDVDPKAFVFANTIKEASGGIIKRKHKH
;
A
#
# COMPACT_ATOMS: atom_id res chain seq x y z
N MET A 1 2.13 44.65 28.79
CA MET A 1 2.74 43.34 28.43
C MET A 1 4.10 43.18 29.12
N GLN A 2 4.20 42.27 30.10
CA GLN A 2 5.45 41.98 30.83
C GLN A 2 6.11 40.69 30.30
N TYR A 3 6.59 40.72 29.05
CA TYR A 3 7.14 39.55 28.34
C TYR A 3 8.22 38.79 29.13
N GLU A 4 9.20 39.50 29.70
CA GLU A 4 10.29 38.89 30.46
C GLU A 4 9.80 38.07 31.66
N LYS A 5 8.68 38.45 32.29
CA LYS A 5 8.08 37.67 33.38
C LYS A 5 7.37 36.42 32.84
N ALA A 6 6.64 36.54 31.73
CA ALA A 6 6.01 35.40 31.08
C ALA A 6 7.06 34.37 30.60
N TYR A 7 8.18 34.84 30.05
CA TYR A 7 9.31 34.01 29.62
C TYR A 7 9.92 33.24 30.80
N ARG A 8 10.24 33.93 31.90
CA ARG A 8 10.79 33.30 33.13
C ARG A 8 9.80 32.36 33.82
N PHE A 9 8.51 32.51 33.56
CA PHE A 9 7.48 31.61 34.04
C PHE A 9 7.40 30.31 33.21
N LEU A 10 7.31 30.42 31.88
CA LEU A 10 7.00 29.26 31.04
C LEU A 10 8.24 28.42 30.66
N MET A 11 9.39 29.05 30.37
CA MET A 11 10.58 28.32 29.91
C MET A 11 11.04 27.24 30.89
N PRO A 12 11.15 27.50 32.22
CA PRO A 12 11.51 26.45 33.17
C PRO A 12 10.50 25.31 33.26
N LYS A 13 9.22 25.56 32.96
CA LYS A 13 8.18 24.52 32.91
C LYS A 13 8.38 23.63 31.70
N LEU A 14 8.61 24.20 30.52
CA LEU A 14 8.91 23.43 29.31
C LEU A 14 10.17 22.57 29.48
N GLU A 15 11.18 23.05 30.22
CA GLU A 15 12.39 22.28 30.48
C GLU A 15 12.18 21.08 31.43
N LYS A 16 11.28 21.19 32.41
CA LYS A 16 11.16 20.22 33.52
C LYS A 16 9.93 19.34 33.47
N GLU A 17 8.83 19.84 32.91
CA GLU A 17 7.50 19.22 33.00
C GLU A 17 7.11 18.50 31.69
N LEU A 18 7.82 18.72 30.57
CA LEU A 18 7.54 18.01 29.32
C LEU A 18 7.90 16.52 29.39
N PRO A 19 7.10 15.63 28.79
CA PRO A 19 7.44 14.22 28.66
C PRO A 19 8.82 13.99 28.01
N ALA A 20 9.64 13.13 28.62
CA ALA A 20 11.02 12.87 28.17
C ALA A 20 11.15 12.34 26.73
N TRP A 21 10.06 11.88 26.11
CA TRP A 21 10.05 11.42 24.72
C TRP A 21 9.91 12.57 23.70
N LEU A 22 9.54 13.78 24.12
CA LEU A 22 9.47 14.98 23.28
C LEU A 22 10.87 15.59 23.09
N VAL A 23 11.64 15.01 22.17
CA VAL A 23 13.03 15.39 21.87
C VAL A 23 13.18 16.54 20.88
N TYR A 24 12.12 16.86 20.14
CA TYR A 24 11.95 18.01 19.24
C TYR A 24 11.12 19.11 19.91
N HIS A 25 9.85 18.86 20.27
CA HIS A 25 8.95 19.87 20.88
C HIS A 25 9.32 20.09 22.35
N ASN A 26 10.36 20.88 22.61
CA ASN A 26 10.87 21.20 23.94
C ASN A 26 11.32 22.66 24.05
N ALA A 27 11.77 23.07 25.24
CA ALA A 27 12.22 24.43 25.52
C ALA A 27 13.28 24.95 24.52
N VAL A 28 14.18 24.09 24.02
CA VAL A 28 15.18 24.49 23.01
C VAL A 28 14.51 24.83 21.69
N HIS A 29 13.53 24.04 21.24
CA HIS A 29 12.73 24.36 20.06
C HIS A 29 11.96 25.67 20.27
N THR A 30 11.28 25.85 21.40
CA THR A 30 10.57 27.10 21.71
C THR A 30 11.50 28.32 21.65
N GLN A 31 12.70 28.21 22.20
CA GLN A 31 13.70 29.28 22.12
C GLN A 31 14.12 29.57 20.67
N ASN A 32 14.31 28.53 19.86
CA ASN A 32 14.65 28.69 18.45
C ASN A 32 13.54 29.40 17.67
N VAL A 33 12.27 29.06 17.93
CA VAL A 33 11.12 29.73 17.32
C VAL A 33 11.04 31.19 17.73
N ILE A 34 11.27 31.52 19.01
CA ILE A 34 11.35 32.91 19.47
C ILE A 34 12.45 33.68 18.73
N ASN A 35 13.65 33.10 18.63
CA ASN A 35 14.78 33.74 17.96
C ASN A 35 14.53 33.94 16.46
N ALA A 36 13.96 32.93 15.78
CA ALA A 36 13.62 33.01 14.37
C ALA A 36 12.51 34.03 14.11
N ALA A 37 11.47 34.07 14.95
CA ALA A 37 10.39 35.04 14.86
C ALA A 37 10.91 36.47 15.05
N GLU A 38 11.80 36.69 16.03
CA GLU A 38 12.42 37.99 16.26
C GLU A 38 13.31 38.44 15.09
N HIS A 39 14.10 37.52 14.51
CA HIS A 39 14.90 37.79 13.31
C HIS A 39 14.02 38.19 12.12
N LEU A 40 13.05 37.34 11.75
CA LEU A 40 12.17 37.58 10.61
C LEU A 40 11.39 38.90 10.76
N ALA A 41 10.87 39.17 11.95
CA ALA A 41 10.14 40.39 12.25
C ALA A 41 11.02 41.64 12.14
N LYS A 42 12.22 41.63 12.73
CA LYS A 42 13.15 42.77 12.65
C LYS A 42 13.63 43.04 11.23
N SER A 43 13.91 42.00 10.46
CA SER A 43 14.31 42.14 9.04
C SER A 43 13.22 42.76 8.17
N GLU A 44 11.94 42.65 8.57
CA GLU A 44 10.81 43.31 7.90
C GLU A 44 10.29 44.55 8.65
N ASN A 45 11.12 45.14 9.53
CA ASN A 45 10.85 46.36 10.30
C ASN A 45 9.64 46.28 11.26
N VAL A 46 9.28 45.10 11.74
CA VAL A 46 8.30 44.93 12.81
C VAL A 46 8.97 45.18 14.17
N SER A 47 8.40 46.09 14.96
CA SER A 47 8.97 46.53 16.24
C SER A 47 7.87 46.89 17.25
N GLY A 48 8.25 47.30 18.46
CA GLY A 48 7.31 47.72 19.50
C GLY A 48 6.41 46.59 20.00
N ASP A 49 5.14 46.91 20.22
CA ASP A 49 4.14 45.99 20.78
C ASP A 49 3.91 44.75 19.91
N ASP A 50 3.94 44.90 18.58
CA ASP A 50 3.78 43.79 17.64
C ASP A 50 4.87 42.73 17.79
N LEU A 51 6.12 43.17 18.01
CA LEU A 51 7.23 42.25 18.24
C LEU A 51 7.07 41.53 19.60
N ILE A 52 6.58 42.23 20.62
CA ILE A 52 6.29 41.63 21.93
C ILE A 52 5.18 40.57 21.81
N LEU A 53 4.11 40.87 21.08
CA LEU A 53 3.00 39.94 20.83
C LEU A 53 3.46 38.70 20.07
N LEU A 54 4.24 38.88 19.01
CA LEU A 54 4.81 37.78 18.23
C LEU A 54 5.74 36.90 19.09
N LYS A 55 6.66 37.50 19.85
CA LYS A 55 7.54 36.74 20.77
C LYS A 55 6.75 36.01 21.85
N THR A 56 5.64 36.58 22.31
CA THR A 56 4.75 35.93 23.29
C THR A 56 4.02 34.74 22.65
N ALA A 57 3.53 34.87 21.42
CA ALA A 57 2.93 33.75 20.70
C ALA A 57 3.94 32.62 20.42
N ALA A 58 5.16 32.97 20.01
CA ALA A 58 6.26 32.02 19.86
C ALA A 58 6.62 31.32 21.18
N LEU A 59 6.55 32.02 22.31
CA LEU A 59 6.78 31.42 23.63
C LEU A 59 5.69 30.39 24.00
N PHE A 60 4.43 30.64 23.64
CA PHE A 60 3.28 29.82 24.04
C PHE A 60 2.84 28.77 23.01
N HIS A 61 3.29 28.80 21.75
CA HIS A 61 2.73 27.96 20.67
C HIS A 61 2.68 26.46 20.99
N ASP A 62 3.71 25.96 21.69
CA ASP A 62 3.86 24.56 22.09
C ASP A 62 3.57 24.28 23.56
N ALA A 63 3.08 25.28 24.32
CA ALA A 63 2.77 25.12 25.74
C ALA A 63 1.77 23.99 26.01
N GLY A 64 0.88 23.71 25.06
CA GLY A 64 -0.12 22.65 25.15
C GLY A 64 0.47 21.25 25.30
N PHE A 65 1.72 21.00 24.85
CA PHE A 65 2.39 19.71 25.05
C PHE A 65 2.64 19.36 26.52
N LEU A 66 2.55 20.33 27.45
CA LEU A 66 2.59 20.08 28.89
C LEU A 66 1.39 19.28 29.40
N GLU A 67 0.25 19.37 28.71
CA GLU A 67 -1.00 18.72 29.14
C GLU A 67 -1.48 17.68 28.13
N ASN A 68 -1.51 18.01 26.84
CA ASN A 68 -2.05 17.15 25.80
C ASN A 68 -1.31 17.31 24.48
N HIS A 69 -0.89 16.19 23.89
CA HIS A 69 -0.23 16.16 22.60
C HIS A 69 -1.23 16.27 21.43
N GLN A 70 -2.51 15.94 21.62
CA GLN A 70 -3.55 16.08 20.61
C GLN A 70 -4.17 17.47 20.71
N ARG A 71 -4.21 18.20 19.58
CA ARG A 71 -4.72 19.58 19.50
C ARG A 71 -3.96 20.53 20.43
N HIS A 72 -2.63 20.39 20.49
CA HIS A 72 -1.79 21.15 21.42
C HIS A 72 -1.90 22.66 21.20
N GLU A 73 -2.17 23.14 19.98
CA GLU A 73 -2.34 24.57 19.68
C GLU A 73 -3.56 25.16 20.41
N GLU A 74 -4.65 24.39 20.51
CA GLU A 74 -5.86 24.81 21.23
C GLU A 74 -5.60 24.85 22.74
N VAL A 75 -4.85 23.87 23.25
CA VAL A 75 -4.44 23.82 24.66
C VAL A 75 -3.45 24.94 24.98
N SER A 76 -2.52 25.25 24.08
CA SER A 76 -1.62 26.41 24.16
C SER A 76 -2.40 27.72 24.28
N CYS A 77 -3.49 27.86 23.53
CA CYS A 77 -4.38 29.02 23.64
C CYS A 77 -5.10 29.08 25.00
N LEU A 78 -5.58 27.95 25.53
CA LEU A 78 -6.14 27.90 26.88
C LEU A 78 -5.10 28.28 27.95
N PHE A 79 -3.88 27.79 27.79
CA PHE A 79 -2.76 28.12 28.67
C PHE A 79 -2.42 29.61 28.61
N ALA A 80 -2.37 30.20 27.40
CA ALA A 80 -2.18 31.63 27.19
C ALA A 80 -3.31 32.45 27.84
N LYS A 81 -4.58 32.09 27.63
CA LYS A 81 -5.75 32.76 28.24
C LYS A 81 -5.74 32.71 29.75
N LYS A 82 -5.22 31.62 30.33
CA LYS A 82 -5.13 31.43 31.77
C LYS A 82 -4.04 32.32 32.41
N TYR A 83 -2.84 32.37 31.83
CA TYR A 83 -1.67 32.97 32.50
C TYR A 83 -1.28 34.37 32.01
N LEU A 84 -1.55 34.72 30.75
CA LEU A 84 -1.17 36.04 30.21
C LEU A 84 -1.84 37.24 30.90
N PRO A 85 -3.07 37.16 31.46
CA PRO A 85 -3.64 38.27 32.23
C PRO A 85 -2.75 38.70 33.41
N GLU A 86 -2.09 37.75 34.09
CA GLU A 86 -1.19 38.01 35.23
C GLU A 86 0.07 38.82 34.82
N PHE A 87 0.42 38.79 33.54
CA PHE A 87 1.56 39.51 32.97
C PHE A 87 1.14 40.82 32.27
N GLY A 88 -0.10 41.29 32.49
CA GLY A 88 -0.60 42.56 31.98
C GLY A 88 -0.80 42.58 30.46
N TYR A 89 -1.33 41.48 29.92
CA TYR A 89 -1.86 41.41 28.56
C TYR A 89 -3.38 41.64 28.60
N SER A 90 -3.90 42.43 27.66
CA SER A 90 -5.35 42.61 27.52
C SER A 90 -5.99 41.42 26.80
N GLU A 91 -7.31 41.28 26.93
CA GLU A 91 -8.07 40.21 26.25
C GLU A 91 -7.88 40.24 24.73
N ALA A 92 -7.91 41.43 24.12
CA ALA A 92 -7.66 41.60 22.68
C ALA A 92 -6.25 41.15 22.25
N GLN A 93 -5.23 41.41 23.09
CA GLN A 93 -3.86 40.96 22.84
C GLN A 93 -3.74 39.43 22.95
N ILE A 94 -4.44 38.84 23.91
CA ILE A 94 -4.47 37.38 24.11
C ILE A 94 -5.17 36.69 22.94
N GLU A 95 -6.29 37.22 22.45
CA GLU A 95 -6.97 36.66 21.27
C GLU A 95 -6.09 36.74 20.01
N LEU A 96 -5.33 37.83 19.84
CA LEU A 96 -4.35 37.94 18.75
C LEU A 96 -3.19 36.94 18.91
N ILE A 97 -2.72 36.70 20.14
CA ILE A 97 -1.73 35.65 20.42
C ILE A 97 -2.30 34.27 20.08
N CYS A 98 -3.53 33.98 20.48
CA CYS A 98 -4.20 32.72 20.19
C CYS A 98 -4.41 32.53 18.69
N SER A 99 -4.76 33.59 17.95
CA SER A 99 -4.94 33.51 16.50
C SER A 99 -3.63 33.19 15.77
N MET A 100 -2.49 33.72 16.24
CA MET A 100 -1.16 33.36 15.74
C MET A 100 -0.82 31.90 16.05
N ILE A 101 -1.02 31.44 17.30
CA ILE A 101 -0.75 30.06 17.69
C ILE A 101 -1.61 29.09 16.87
N MET A 102 -2.90 29.35 16.70
CA MET A 102 -3.78 28.50 15.90
C MET A 102 -3.38 28.43 14.42
N ALA A 103 -2.65 29.43 13.91
CA ALA A 103 -2.18 29.43 12.53
C ALA A 103 -1.00 28.47 12.28
N THR A 104 -0.28 28.03 13.33
CA THR A 104 0.83 27.06 13.19
C THR A 104 0.34 25.63 12.92
N ARG A 105 -0.94 25.35 13.23
CA ARG A 105 -1.58 24.07 12.95
C ARG A 105 -1.47 23.69 11.48
N LEU A 106 -1.01 22.47 11.22
CA LEU A 106 -0.84 21.96 9.86
C LEU A 106 -2.18 21.49 9.24
N PRO A 107 -2.48 21.84 7.97
CA PRO A 107 -1.74 22.76 7.11
C PRO A 107 -1.91 24.22 7.55
N GLN A 108 -0.81 25.00 7.53
CA GLN A 108 -0.80 26.39 7.97
C GLN A 108 -1.69 27.27 7.09
N THR A 109 -2.61 28.01 7.71
CA THR A 109 -3.48 28.99 7.04
C THR A 109 -3.50 30.33 7.79
N PRO A 110 -2.36 31.03 7.89
CA PRO A 110 -2.27 32.31 8.58
C PRO A 110 -3.10 33.38 7.85
N LYS A 111 -3.87 34.16 8.62
CA LYS A 111 -4.69 35.27 8.10
C LYS A 111 -4.02 36.62 8.33
N GLU A 112 -3.43 36.79 9.51
CA GLU A 112 -2.81 38.04 9.96
C GLU A 112 -1.33 38.09 9.60
N LYS A 113 -0.80 39.30 9.37
CA LYS A 113 0.63 39.49 9.05
C LYS A 113 1.55 38.93 10.12
N LEU A 114 1.20 39.07 11.40
CA LEU A 114 2.02 38.54 12.50
C LEU A 114 2.07 37.01 12.53
N ALA A 115 0.99 36.34 12.11
CA ALA A 115 0.92 34.89 12.02
C ALA A 115 1.86 34.34 10.93
N HIS A 116 2.13 35.11 9.86
CA HIS A 116 3.13 34.72 8.86
C HIS A 116 4.52 34.51 9.47
N TYR A 117 4.96 35.43 10.35
CA TYR A 117 6.27 35.31 10.99
C TYR A 117 6.32 34.10 11.93
N LEU A 118 5.24 33.82 12.68
CA LEU A 118 5.22 32.68 13.59
C LEU A 118 5.23 31.34 12.82
N CYS A 119 4.43 31.21 11.77
CA CYS A 119 4.41 30.02 10.92
C CYS A 119 5.77 29.74 10.28
N ASP A 120 6.43 30.78 9.77
CA ASP A 120 7.76 30.68 9.17
C ASP A 120 8.85 30.39 10.22
N ALA A 121 8.72 30.95 11.43
CA ALA A 121 9.66 30.72 12.53
C ALA A 121 9.60 29.29 13.05
N ASP A 122 8.40 28.72 13.18
CA ASP A 122 8.17 27.35 13.62
C ASP A 122 8.82 26.33 12.66
N LEU A 123 8.68 26.58 11.35
CA LEU A 123 9.25 25.75 10.29
C LEU A 123 10.55 26.31 9.68
N TYR A 124 11.25 27.17 10.42
CA TYR A 124 12.45 27.84 9.93
C TYR A 124 13.58 26.87 9.61
N TYR A 125 13.67 25.77 10.37
CA TYR A 125 14.73 24.76 10.22
C TYR A 125 14.70 24.02 8.87
N LEU A 126 13.58 24.03 8.13
CA LEU A 126 13.42 23.31 6.87
C LEU A 126 14.43 23.75 5.79
N GLY A 127 14.93 24.98 5.88
CA GLY A 127 15.95 25.54 4.98
C GLY A 127 17.29 25.81 5.64
N THR A 128 17.69 25.03 6.65
CA THR A 128 18.96 25.20 7.38
C THR A 128 19.88 23.99 7.26
N ASP A 129 21.16 24.16 7.57
CA ASP A 129 22.12 23.03 7.62
C ASP A 129 21.80 22.02 8.74
N ASP A 130 21.14 22.48 9.80
CA ASP A 130 20.67 21.65 10.92
C ASP A 130 19.42 20.83 10.61
N TYR A 131 18.90 20.90 9.38
CA TYR A 131 17.71 20.15 8.96
C TYR A 131 17.75 18.68 9.38
N ASN A 132 18.86 17.99 9.15
CA ASN A 132 18.98 16.57 9.45
C ASN A 132 18.90 16.29 10.96
N PHE A 133 19.44 17.19 11.78
CA PHE A 133 19.41 17.07 13.24
C PHE A 133 17.98 17.19 13.77
N TYR A 134 17.26 18.23 13.35
CA TYR A 134 15.87 18.45 13.74
C TYR A 134 14.92 17.39 13.19
N ALA A 135 15.06 17.02 11.90
CA ALA A 135 14.28 15.95 11.30
C ALA A 135 14.48 14.59 11.99
N ALA A 136 15.69 14.30 12.49
CA ALA A 136 15.95 13.08 13.25
C ALA A 136 15.29 13.08 14.63
N LYS A 137 15.17 14.24 15.29
CA LYS A 137 14.42 14.39 16.54
C LYS A 137 12.92 14.23 16.30
N LEU A 138 12.36 14.91 15.30
CA LEU A 138 10.95 14.82 14.95
C LEU A 138 10.55 13.38 14.56
N TYR A 139 11.42 12.66 13.84
CA TYR A 139 11.23 11.24 13.54
C TYR A 139 11.05 10.37 14.79
N LYS A 140 11.84 10.61 15.84
CA LYS A 140 11.74 9.82 17.09
C LYS A 140 10.38 10.01 17.75
N GLU A 141 9.89 11.24 17.79
CA GLU A 141 8.57 11.54 18.34
C GLU A 141 7.45 10.91 17.50
N PHE A 142 7.47 11.11 16.18
CA PHE A 142 6.44 10.59 15.28
C PHE A 142 6.44 9.05 15.20
N LYS A 143 7.60 8.42 15.39
CA LYS A 143 7.67 6.97 15.53
C LYS A 143 7.02 6.49 16.83
N LYS A 144 7.13 7.27 17.91
CA LYS A 144 6.52 6.93 19.21
C LYS A 144 5.00 7.04 19.17
N THR A 145 4.46 8.03 18.46
CA THR A 145 3.01 8.22 18.28
C THR A 145 2.39 7.30 17.22
N GLY A 146 3.21 6.55 16.46
CA GLY A 146 2.75 5.68 15.38
C GLY A 146 2.44 6.40 14.06
N PHE A 147 2.69 7.72 13.98
CA PHE A 147 2.51 8.51 12.77
C PHE A 147 3.47 8.09 11.63
N VAL A 148 4.64 7.56 12.00
CA VAL A 148 5.65 7.05 11.06
C VAL A 148 5.98 5.59 11.38
N LYS A 149 5.90 4.73 10.35
CA LYS A 149 6.12 3.28 10.50
C LYS A 149 7.58 2.86 10.32
N SER A 150 8.30 3.54 9.45
CA SER A 150 9.68 3.19 9.08
C SER A 150 10.49 4.40 8.63
N GLN A 151 11.80 4.23 8.48
CA GLN A 151 12.68 5.27 7.94
C GLN A 151 12.32 5.62 6.49
N ALA A 152 11.87 4.65 5.69
CA ALA A 152 11.46 4.88 4.31
C ALA A 152 10.16 5.70 4.24
N ASP A 153 9.19 5.35 5.09
CA ASP A 153 7.94 6.11 5.27
C ASP A 153 8.24 7.56 5.73
N TRP A 154 9.20 7.73 6.64
CA TRP A 154 9.66 9.06 7.06
C TRP A 154 10.18 9.90 5.91
N GLN A 155 11.06 9.34 5.07
CA GLN A 155 11.64 10.09 3.94
C GLN A 155 10.57 10.52 2.93
N ILE A 156 9.57 9.66 2.66
CA ILE A 156 8.45 9.99 1.78
C ILE A 156 7.65 11.16 2.37
N LYS A 157 7.23 11.06 3.63
CA LYS A 157 6.49 12.12 4.33
C LYS A 157 7.25 13.45 4.36
N GLN A 158 8.56 13.42 4.61
CA GLN A 158 9.42 14.62 4.57
C GLN A 158 9.47 15.24 3.16
N ALA A 159 9.61 14.41 2.12
CA ALA A 159 9.64 14.89 0.74
C ALA A 159 8.31 15.52 0.32
N ASP A 160 7.19 14.90 0.69
CA ASP A 160 5.85 15.41 0.40
C ASP A 160 5.62 16.74 1.14
N PHE A 161 5.92 16.77 2.44
CA PHE A 161 5.77 17.97 3.26
C PHE A 161 6.59 19.15 2.72
N LEU A 162 7.88 18.94 2.44
CA LEU A 162 8.76 19.96 1.87
C LEU A 162 8.31 20.44 0.48
N ALA A 163 7.70 19.55 -0.32
CA ALA A 163 7.19 19.90 -1.64
C ALA A 163 5.91 20.75 -1.58
N THR A 164 5.07 20.54 -0.57
CA THR A 164 3.82 21.30 -0.39
C THR A 164 4.02 22.58 0.43
N HIS A 165 5.05 22.64 1.27
CA HIS A 165 5.27 23.76 2.18
C HIS A 165 5.87 25.00 1.48
N THR A 166 5.30 26.17 1.77
CA THR A 166 5.77 27.48 1.30
C THR A 166 5.94 28.43 2.47
N TYR A 167 7.06 29.15 2.51
CA TYR A 167 7.23 30.25 3.48
C TYR A 167 6.31 31.43 3.12
N PHE A 168 5.87 32.19 4.11
CA PHE A 168 4.91 33.29 3.96
C PHE A 168 5.60 34.66 3.83
N THR A 169 6.61 34.91 4.66
CA THR A 169 7.37 36.16 4.74
C THR A 169 8.39 36.28 3.62
N THR A 170 8.75 37.51 3.26
CA THR A 170 9.72 37.75 2.19
C THR A 170 11.11 37.33 2.64
N THR A 171 11.45 37.61 3.90
CA THR A 171 12.74 37.24 4.49
C THR A 171 12.94 35.73 4.51
N ALA A 172 11.97 34.93 4.99
CA ALA A 172 12.11 33.48 5.04
C ALA A 172 12.21 32.86 3.65
N ARG A 173 11.44 33.34 2.67
CA ARG A 173 11.56 32.89 1.26
C ARG A 173 12.99 33.11 0.74
N ASN A 174 13.52 34.31 0.91
CA ASN A 174 14.86 34.66 0.45
C ASN A 174 15.97 33.85 1.15
N GLU A 175 15.85 33.63 2.46
CA GLU A 175 16.89 32.98 3.27
C GLU A 175 16.83 31.44 3.26
N ARG A 176 15.65 30.86 3.00
CA ARG A 176 15.40 29.42 3.27
C ARG A 176 14.95 28.63 2.06
N ASP A 177 14.30 29.22 1.06
CA ASP A 177 13.75 28.44 -0.06
C ASP A 177 14.84 27.72 -0.85
N ALA A 178 15.97 28.37 -1.15
CA ALA A 178 17.06 27.75 -1.91
C ALA A 178 17.58 26.47 -1.23
N LYS A 179 17.85 26.54 0.08
CA LYS A 179 18.34 25.40 0.86
C LYS A 179 17.26 24.33 1.06
N LYS A 180 16.00 24.74 1.29
CA LYS A 180 14.85 23.82 1.36
C LYS A 180 14.71 23.01 0.07
N GLN A 181 14.88 23.64 -1.09
CA GLN A 181 14.85 22.95 -2.39
C GLN A 181 16.04 21.99 -2.57
N GLU A 182 17.26 22.38 -2.16
CA GLU A 182 18.42 21.48 -2.14
C GLU A 182 18.16 20.22 -1.30
N ILE A 183 17.62 20.40 -0.09
CA ILE A 183 17.26 19.31 0.82
C ILE A 183 16.18 18.41 0.20
N LEU A 184 15.13 18.99 -0.38
CA LEU A 184 14.06 18.24 -1.06
C LEU A 184 14.63 17.36 -2.19
N GLN A 185 15.51 17.92 -3.03
CA GLN A 185 16.14 17.16 -4.12
C GLN A 185 17.06 16.05 -3.60
N ARG A 186 17.81 16.31 -2.52
CA ARG A 186 18.64 15.30 -1.85
C ARG A 186 17.80 14.12 -1.36
N ILE A 187 16.66 14.40 -0.70
CA ILE A 187 15.76 13.36 -0.19
C ILE A 187 15.12 12.59 -1.34
N LYS A 188 14.58 13.27 -2.36
CA LYS A 188 13.99 12.63 -3.55
C LYS A 188 14.99 11.71 -4.26
N THR A 189 16.24 12.16 -4.41
CA THR A 189 17.31 11.35 -5.01
C THR A 189 17.66 10.14 -4.14
N GLY A 190 17.68 10.31 -2.81
CA GLY A 190 17.89 9.20 -1.87
C GLY A 190 16.78 8.13 -1.95
N ILE A 191 15.52 8.56 -2.05
CA ILE A 191 14.37 7.65 -2.24
C ILE A 191 14.50 6.89 -3.56
N GLN A 192 14.84 7.57 -4.66
CA GLN A 192 15.04 6.94 -5.97
C GLN A 192 16.19 5.94 -5.98
N LYS A 193 17.34 6.28 -5.36
CA LYS A 193 18.48 5.37 -5.22
C LYS A 193 18.12 4.12 -4.41
N THR A 194 17.34 4.27 -3.33
CA THR A 194 16.89 3.14 -2.51
C THR A 194 15.95 2.22 -3.30
N LYS A 195 15.04 2.78 -4.10
CA LYS A 195 14.21 2.00 -5.05
C LYS A 195 15.06 1.29 -6.12
N SER A 196 16.14 1.91 -6.59
CA SER A 196 17.04 1.33 -7.59
C SER A 196 17.96 0.24 -7.02
N TYR A 197 18.44 0.37 -5.78
CA TYR A 197 19.27 -0.64 -5.12
C TYR A 197 18.48 -1.92 -4.78
N SER A 198 17.18 -1.79 -4.50
CA SER A 198 16.26 -2.93 -4.37
C SER A 198 16.02 -3.67 -5.69
N HIS A 199 16.48 -3.12 -6.83
CA HIS A 199 16.26 -3.66 -8.17
C HIS A 199 17.51 -4.28 -8.81
N LYS A 200 18.62 -4.43 -8.09
CA LYS A 200 19.65 -5.41 -8.51
C LYS A 200 19.06 -6.80 -8.28
N THR A 201 18.33 -7.28 -9.29
CA THR A 201 17.84 -8.66 -9.39
C THR A 201 18.98 -9.60 -9.03
N ASP A 202 18.77 -10.43 -8.02
CA ASP A 202 19.74 -11.44 -7.62
C ASP A 202 20.00 -12.33 -8.84
N PHE A 203 21.25 -12.70 -9.11
CA PHE A 203 21.59 -13.60 -10.22
C PHE A 203 20.81 -14.92 -10.13
N ARG A 204 20.47 -15.34 -8.91
CA ARG A 204 19.60 -16.51 -8.65
C ARG A 204 18.17 -16.30 -9.17
N GLU A 205 17.60 -15.12 -8.95
CA GLU A 205 16.26 -14.77 -9.45
C GLU A 205 16.24 -14.77 -10.97
N LEU A 206 17.27 -14.23 -11.62
CA LEU A 206 17.36 -14.23 -13.08
C LEU A 206 17.37 -15.65 -13.68
N ILE A 207 18.12 -16.57 -13.06
CA ILE A 207 18.16 -17.98 -13.48
C ILE A 207 16.79 -18.64 -13.26
N GLN A 208 16.18 -18.43 -12.09
CA GLN A 208 14.89 -19.01 -11.78
C GLN A 208 13.79 -18.51 -12.74
N ASP A 209 13.76 -17.21 -13.02
CA ASP A 209 12.83 -16.60 -13.97
C ASP A 209 13.04 -17.18 -15.38
N SER A 210 14.29 -17.32 -15.81
CA SER A 210 14.60 -17.89 -17.13
C SER A 210 14.12 -19.34 -17.24
N LEU A 211 14.31 -20.15 -16.19
CA LEU A 211 13.83 -21.53 -16.15
C LEU A 211 12.31 -21.61 -16.21
N PHE A 212 11.60 -20.76 -15.46
CA PHE A 212 10.15 -20.69 -15.49
C PHE A 212 9.62 -20.25 -16.86
N ILE A 213 10.26 -19.26 -17.51
CA ILE A 213 9.89 -18.83 -18.86
C ILE A 213 10.04 -19.98 -19.85
N ILE A 214 11.21 -20.64 -19.87
CA ILE A 214 11.49 -21.72 -20.83
C ILE A 214 10.52 -22.89 -20.62
N CYS A 215 10.35 -23.35 -19.37
CA CYS A 215 9.44 -24.45 -19.07
C CYS A 215 7.99 -24.08 -19.41
N GLY A 216 7.57 -22.87 -19.05
CA GLY A 216 6.22 -22.38 -19.32
C GLY A 216 5.92 -22.32 -20.82
N VAL A 217 6.85 -21.78 -21.61
CA VAL A 217 6.74 -21.72 -23.08
C VAL A 217 6.63 -23.11 -23.70
N VAL A 218 7.48 -24.06 -23.29
CA VAL A 218 7.46 -25.43 -23.83
C VAL A 218 6.14 -26.14 -23.53
N ILE A 219 5.61 -25.97 -22.30
CA ILE A 219 4.33 -26.57 -21.91
C ILE A 219 3.18 -25.92 -22.67
N ALA A 220 3.18 -24.59 -22.82
CA ALA A 220 2.16 -23.87 -23.58
C ALA A 220 2.18 -24.24 -25.07
N SER A 221 3.36 -24.35 -25.68
CA SER A 221 3.48 -24.80 -27.08
C SER A 221 3.00 -26.23 -27.25
N PHE A 222 3.29 -27.12 -26.29
CA PHE A 222 2.78 -28.49 -26.26
C PHE A 222 1.25 -28.52 -26.16
N ALA A 223 0.65 -27.67 -25.34
CA ALA A 223 -0.81 -27.57 -25.26
C ALA A 223 -1.44 -27.15 -26.59
N LEU A 224 -0.87 -26.11 -27.23
CA LEU A 224 -1.36 -25.57 -28.50
C LEU A 224 -1.22 -26.58 -29.65
N LYS A 225 -0.02 -27.15 -29.85
CA LYS A 225 0.25 -28.11 -30.94
C LYS A 225 -0.27 -29.52 -30.67
N GLY A 226 -0.40 -29.88 -29.39
CA GLY A 226 -0.81 -31.19 -28.89
C GLY A 226 -2.33 -31.42 -28.90
N PHE A 227 -3.08 -30.35 -28.60
CA PHE A 227 -4.51 -30.44 -28.30
C PHE A 227 -5.32 -29.41 -29.09
N LEU A 228 -5.03 -28.11 -28.95
CA LEU A 228 -5.94 -27.07 -29.41
C LEU A 228 -5.95 -26.92 -30.94
N VAL A 229 -4.79 -26.67 -31.55
CA VAL A 229 -4.67 -26.40 -32.99
C VAL A 229 -5.17 -27.56 -33.85
N PRO A 230 -4.77 -28.84 -33.61
CA PRO A 230 -5.23 -29.94 -34.46
C PRO A 230 -6.74 -30.20 -34.42
N ASN A 231 -7.43 -29.71 -33.39
CA ASN A 231 -8.85 -29.99 -33.13
C ASN A 231 -9.74 -28.74 -33.24
N HIS A 232 -9.20 -27.60 -33.68
CA HIS A 232 -9.90 -26.32 -33.80
C HIS A 232 -10.54 -25.83 -32.49
N PHE A 233 -9.85 -26.06 -31.36
CA PHE A 233 -10.30 -25.55 -30.06
C PHE A 233 -9.63 -24.23 -29.76
N PHE A 234 -10.39 -23.31 -29.18
CA PHE A 234 -9.96 -21.95 -28.91
C PHE A 234 -9.78 -21.74 -27.40
N ASP A 235 -8.72 -21.02 -27.04
CA ASP A 235 -8.59 -20.43 -25.72
C ASP A 235 -9.23 -19.03 -25.71
N GLY A 236 -9.25 -18.38 -24.56
CA GLY A 236 -9.56 -16.96 -24.45
C GLY A 236 -8.38 -16.07 -24.86
N GLY A 237 -8.56 -14.77 -24.71
CA GLY A 237 -7.43 -13.84 -24.78
C GLY A 237 -6.90 -13.55 -26.19
N VAL A 238 -5.66 -13.05 -26.25
CA VAL A 238 -4.90 -12.85 -27.49
C VAL A 238 -4.60 -14.18 -28.16
N THR A 239 -4.38 -15.24 -27.38
CA THR A 239 -4.14 -16.58 -27.90
C THR A 239 -5.36 -17.07 -28.69
N GLY A 240 -6.57 -16.91 -28.14
CA GLY A 240 -7.83 -17.19 -28.81
C GLY A 240 -8.04 -16.39 -30.09
N LEU A 241 -7.78 -15.07 -30.04
CA LEU A 241 -7.84 -14.21 -31.24
C LEU A 241 -6.84 -14.65 -32.31
N SER A 242 -5.65 -15.08 -31.89
CA SER A 242 -4.60 -15.54 -32.81
C SER A 242 -4.95 -16.88 -33.46
N LEU A 243 -5.56 -17.79 -32.70
CA LEU A 243 -6.10 -19.05 -33.21
C LEU A 243 -7.22 -18.80 -34.23
N LEU A 244 -8.16 -17.89 -33.95
CA LEU A 244 -9.20 -17.55 -34.92
C LEU A 244 -8.61 -16.98 -36.22
N ALA A 245 -7.65 -16.07 -36.13
CA ALA A 245 -7.01 -15.50 -37.31
C ALA A 245 -6.22 -16.57 -38.09
N HIS A 246 -5.56 -17.51 -37.41
CA HIS A 246 -4.92 -18.68 -38.03
C HIS A 246 -5.94 -19.53 -38.80
N GLU A 247 -7.09 -19.83 -38.20
CA GLU A 247 -8.11 -20.69 -38.79
C GLU A 247 -8.88 -20.02 -39.94
N PHE A 248 -9.10 -18.71 -39.88
CA PHE A 248 -9.82 -17.98 -40.93
C PHE A 248 -8.96 -17.64 -42.14
N TYR A 249 -7.72 -17.21 -41.90
CA TYR A 249 -6.86 -16.66 -42.94
C TYR A 249 -5.69 -17.56 -43.30
N HIS A 250 -5.54 -18.70 -42.62
CA HIS A 250 -4.42 -19.64 -42.77
C HIS A 250 -3.04 -19.00 -42.56
N PHE A 251 -2.99 -17.88 -41.82
CA PHE A 251 -1.75 -17.24 -41.43
C PHE A 251 -0.98 -18.09 -40.43
N ASN A 252 0.35 -18.01 -40.44
CA ASN A 252 1.15 -18.77 -39.48
C ASN A 252 0.86 -18.30 -38.03
N LEU A 253 0.34 -19.20 -37.19
CA LEU A 253 -0.05 -18.91 -35.81
C LEU A 253 1.07 -18.25 -35.00
N ALA A 254 2.31 -18.68 -35.18
CA ALA A 254 3.45 -18.12 -34.46
C ALA A 254 3.64 -16.63 -34.75
N ILE A 255 3.45 -16.22 -36.02
CA ILE A 255 3.56 -14.82 -36.44
C ILE A 255 2.38 -14.02 -35.88
N VAL A 256 1.16 -14.56 -35.98
CA VAL A 256 -0.06 -13.89 -35.50
C VAL A 256 0.02 -13.61 -34.00
N ILE A 257 0.43 -14.61 -33.20
CA ILE A 257 0.60 -14.45 -31.74
C ILE A 257 1.57 -13.32 -31.41
N VAL A 258 2.71 -13.25 -32.10
CA VAL A 258 3.71 -12.19 -31.86
C VAL A 258 3.13 -10.83 -32.21
N VAL A 259 2.48 -10.71 -33.37
CA VAL A 259 1.93 -9.44 -33.86
C VAL A 259 0.79 -8.95 -32.95
N PHE A 260 -0.15 -9.82 -32.58
CA PHE A 260 -1.30 -9.42 -31.76
C PHE A 260 -0.92 -9.08 -30.32
N ASN A 261 0.17 -9.66 -29.78
CA ASN A 261 0.68 -9.30 -28.45
C ASN A 261 1.48 -7.99 -28.45
N LEU A 262 2.01 -7.54 -29.59
CA LEU A 262 2.91 -6.38 -29.67
C LEU A 262 2.29 -5.07 -29.12
N PRO A 263 1.02 -4.72 -29.41
CA PRO A 263 0.36 -3.57 -28.81
C PRO A 263 0.29 -3.66 -27.28
N LEU A 264 0.02 -4.85 -26.73
CA LEU A 264 -0.12 -5.07 -25.29
C LEU A 264 1.24 -5.04 -24.59
N ILE A 265 2.29 -5.54 -25.24
CA ILE A 265 3.67 -5.40 -24.78
C ILE A 265 4.06 -3.92 -24.68
N ILE A 266 3.74 -3.11 -25.70
CA ILE A 266 3.98 -1.67 -25.68
C ILE A 266 3.23 -1.01 -24.51
N ILE A 267 1.95 -1.34 -24.31
CA ILE A 267 1.17 -0.84 -23.17
C ILE A 267 1.83 -1.23 -21.85
N SER A 268 2.28 -2.49 -21.70
CA SER A 268 2.93 -3.01 -20.49
C SER A 268 4.21 -2.26 -20.12
N TYR A 269 4.95 -1.77 -21.12
CA TYR A 269 6.18 -1.01 -20.92
C TYR A 269 5.92 0.30 -20.18
N PHE A 270 4.79 0.95 -20.49
CA PHE A 270 4.39 2.21 -19.86
C PHE A 270 3.55 2.01 -18.59
N SER A 271 2.82 0.91 -18.47
CA SER A 271 1.88 0.68 -17.35
C SER A 271 2.44 -0.16 -16.20
N VAL A 272 3.17 -1.24 -16.49
CA VAL A 272 3.68 -2.19 -15.50
C VAL A 272 5.17 -1.95 -15.24
N GLY A 273 5.96 -1.84 -16.30
CA GLY A 273 7.38 -1.52 -16.22
C GLY A 273 8.22 -2.21 -17.29
N LYS A 274 9.44 -1.69 -17.49
CA LYS A 274 10.34 -2.11 -18.57
C LYS A 274 10.76 -3.58 -18.48
N ASN A 275 11.06 -4.07 -17.28
CA ASN A 275 11.51 -5.45 -17.07
C ASN A 275 10.41 -6.46 -17.40
N PHE A 276 9.17 -6.19 -16.96
CA PHE A 276 8.01 -7.01 -17.30
C PHE A 276 7.79 -7.04 -18.82
N ALA A 277 7.77 -5.86 -19.46
CA ALA A 277 7.57 -5.76 -20.90
C ALA A 277 8.63 -6.52 -21.71
N PHE A 278 9.90 -6.42 -21.30
CA PHE A 278 11.00 -7.12 -21.94
C PHE A 278 10.91 -8.64 -21.78
N LYS A 279 10.61 -9.14 -20.57
CA LYS A 279 10.43 -10.58 -20.34
C LYS A 279 9.21 -11.13 -21.08
N THR A 280 8.10 -10.38 -21.11
CA THR A 280 6.90 -10.70 -21.90
C THR A 280 7.23 -10.77 -23.39
N PHE A 281 7.96 -9.78 -23.93
CA PHE A 281 8.41 -9.79 -25.32
C PHE A 281 9.24 -11.04 -25.64
N ILE A 282 10.24 -11.36 -24.82
CA ILE A 282 11.05 -12.58 -24.98
C ILE A 282 10.17 -13.83 -24.91
N SER A 283 9.25 -13.91 -23.94
CA SER A 283 8.39 -15.08 -23.75
C SER A 283 7.48 -15.32 -24.96
N VAL A 284 6.88 -14.27 -25.51
CA VAL A 284 6.03 -14.33 -26.71
C VAL A 284 6.83 -14.73 -27.95
N ILE A 285 8.03 -14.18 -28.13
CA ILE A 285 8.94 -14.58 -29.23
C ILE A 285 9.35 -16.05 -29.09
N LEU A 286 9.74 -16.48 -27.89
CA LEU A 286 10.08 -17.87 -27.61
C LEU A 286 8.90 -18.81 -27.85
N LEU A 287 7.67 -18.41 -27.51
CA LEU A 287 6.47 -19.17 -27.84
C LEU A 287 6.29 -19.31 -29.35
N GLY A 288 6.42 -18.22 -30.10
CA GLY A 288 6.36 -18.26 -31.56
C GLY A 288 7.41 -19.22 -32.15
N VAL A 289 8.65 -19.15 -31.68
CA VAL A 289 9.73 -20.06 -32.10
C VAL A 289 9.40 -21.52 -31.72
N ALA A 290 8.95 -21.77 -30.49
CA ALA A 290 8.57 -23.10 -30.02
C ALA A 290 7.45 -23.70 -30.86
N LEU A 291 6.45 -22.91 -31.26
CA LEU A 291 5.37 -23.35 -32.14
C LEU A 291 5.82 -23.70 -33.55
N ILE A 292 6.90 -23.09 -34.05
CA ILE A 292 7.49 -23.44 -35.35
C ILE A 292 8.31 -24.73 -35.25
N LEU A 293 9.09 -24.87 -34.18
CA LEU A 293 9.97 -26.02 -33.97
C LEU A 293 9.20 -27.29 -33.57
N MET A 294 8.08 -27.13 -32.86
CA MET A 294 7.31 -28.25 -32.34
C MET A 294 6.47 -28.89 -33.45
N PRO A 295 6.62 -30.20 -33.70
CA PRO A 295 5.83 -30.90 -34.70
C PRO A 295 4.35 -30.93 -34.30
N ASN A 296 3.47 -31.07 -35.28
CA ASN A 296 2.04 -31.26 -35.02
C ASN A 296 1.84 -32.63 -34.36
N LEU A 297 1.49 -32.65 -33.08
CA LEU A 297 1.16 -33.85 -32.32
C LEU A 297 -0.34 -33.87 -32.10
N ALA A 298 -1.12 -34.56 -32.92
CA ALA A 298 -2.52 -34.80 -32.59
C ALA A 298 -2.59 -35.94 -31.56
N LEU A 299 -2.56 -35.61 -30.26
CA LEU A 299 -2.42 -36.61 -29.18
C LEU A 299 -3.67 -37.45 -28.97
N THR A 300 -4.84 -36.86 -29.18
CA THR A 300 -6.14 -37.52 -29.04
C THR A 300 -7.18 -36.78 -29.87
N SER A 301 -8.28 -37.45 -30.17
CA SER A 301 -9.45 -36.91 -30.86
C SER A 301 -10.66 -36.76 -29.93
N ASP A 302 -10.55 -37.16 -28.66
CA ASP A 302 -11.61 -37.02 -27.67
C ASP A 302 -11.72 -35.56 -27.21
N LYS A 303 -12.86 -34.93 -27.53
CA LYS A 303 -13.12 -33.51 -27.27
C LYS A 303 -13.04 -33.13 -25.78
N LEU A 304 -13.44 -34.02 -24.89
CA LEU A 304 -13.39 -33.75 -23.45
C LEU A 304 -11.93 -33.80 -22.96
N LEU A 305 -11.15 -34.79 -23.41
CA LEU A 305 -9.73 -34.86 -23.08
C LEU A 305 -8.97 -33.66 -23.65
N ILE A 306 -9.25 -33.27 -24.89
CA ILE A 306 -8.65 -32.09 -25.53
C ILE A 306 -8.93 -30.83 -24.73
N SER A 307 -10.19 -30.58 -24.38
CA SER A 307 -10.55 -29.36 -23.66
C SER A 307 -9.96 -29.30 -22.26
N VAL A 308 -10.05 -30.39 -21.49
CA VAL A 308 -9.55 -30.42 -20.11
C VAL A 308 -8.02 -30.38 -20.08
N PHE A 309 -7.33 -31.29 -20.77
CA PHE A 309 -5.86 -31.36 -20.71
C PHE A 309 -5.20 -30.25 -21.51
N GLY A 310 -5.76 -29.87 -22.66
CA GLY A 310 -5.29 -28.72 -23.43
C GLY A 310 -5.36 -27.44 -22.58
N GLY A 311 -6.48 -27.21 -21.90
CA GLY A 311 -6.64 -26.10 -20.96
C GLY A 311 -5.65 -26.19 -19.79
N ILE A 312 -5.53 -27.34 -19.12
CA ILE A 312 -4.61 -27.51 -17.98
C ILE A 312 -3.15 -27.22 -18.37
N PHE A 313 -2.65 -27.84 -19.45
CA PHE A 313 -1.27 -27.61 -19.88
C PHE A 313 -1.05 -26.17 -20.31
N LEU A 314 -1.98 -25.58 -21.08
CA LEU A 314 -1.87 -24.20 -21.49
C LEU A 314 -1.82 -23.27 -20.27
N GLY A 315 -2.73 -23.45 -19.32
CA GLY A 315 -2.78 -22.64 -18.11
C GLY A 315 -1.57 -22.85 -17.19
N MET A 316 -1.03 -24.07 -17.09
CA MET A 316 0.23 -24.31 -16.40
C MET A 316 1.40 -23.58 -17.06
N GLY A 317 1.47 -23.62 -18.39
CA GLY A 317 2.49 -22.92 -19.16
C GLY A 317 2.45 -21.41 -18.96
N VAL A 318 1.26 -20.82 -19.13
CA VAL A 318 0.99 -19.40 -18.89
C VAL A 318 1.31 -19.03 -17.43
N GLY A 319 0.84 -19.81 -16.45
CA GLY A 319 1.08 -19.55 -15.03
C GLY A 319 2.55 -19.57 -14.64
N LEU A 320 3.37 -20.45 -15.22
CA LEU A 320 4.82 -20.46 -14.98
C LEU A 320 5.50 -19.19 -15.51
N VAL A 321 5.13 -18.74 -16.71
CA VAL A 321 5.65 -17.47 -17.26
C VAL A 321 5.22 -16.29 -16.38
N MET A 322 3.99 -16.30 -15.87
CA MET A 322 3.50 -15.29 -14.92
C MET A 322 4.30 -15.25 -13.62
N ARG A 323 4.70 -16.41 -13.07
CA ARG A 323 5.57 -16.47 -11.90
C ARG A 323 6.95 -15.85 -12.12
N ALA A 324 7.45 -15.85 -13.36
CA ALA A 324 8.70 -15.19 -13.73
C ALA A 324 8.54 -13.66 -13.92
N GLY A 325 7.34 -13.12 -13.72
CA GLY A 325 7.02 -11.71 -13.93
C GLY A 325 6.93 -11.33 -15.40
N ALA A 326 6.33 -12.19 -16.22
CA ALA A 326 6.05 -11.97 -17.64
C ALA A 326 4.63 -12.43 -17.99
N ALA A 327 4.14 -12.11 -19.18
CA ALA A 327 2.86 -12.62 -19.69
C ALA A 327 3.05 -13.34 -21.03
N LEU A 328 2.21 -14.34 -21.29
CA LEU A 328 2.11 -15.03 -22.59
C LEU A 328 0.89 -14.57 -23.37
N ASP A 329 -0.24 -14.48 -22.68
CA ASP A 329 -1.42 -13.81 -23.18
C ASP A 329 -1.35 -12.34 -22.71
N GLY A 330 -1.44 -11.39 -23.63
CA GLY A 330 -1.25 -9.97 -23.31
C GLY A 330 -2.47 -9.32 -22.67
N ILE A 331 -3.61 -10.03 -22.60
CA ILE A 331 -4.87 -9.51 -22.04
C ILE A 331 -4.76 -9.21 -20.54
N GLU A 332 -3.91 -9.93 -19.83
CA GLU A 332 -3.58 -9.73 -18.42
C GLU A 332 -2.88 -8.39 -18.19
N VAL A 333 -2.17 -7.87 -19.20
CA VAL A 333 -1.59 -6.52 -19.16
C VAL A 333 -2.68 -5.45 -19.22
N LEU A 334 -3.74 -5.69 -20.00
CA LEU A 334 -4.90 -4.78 -20.03
C LEU A 334 -5.51 -4.66 -18.63
N ALA A 335 -5.49 -5.74 -17.83
CA ALA A 335 -5.93 -5.76 -16.44
C ALA A 335 -5.30 -4.66 -15.58
N LEU A 336 -4.03 -4.38 -15.80
CA LEU A 336 -3.26 -3.42 -15.02
C LEU A 336 -3.37 -1.98 -15.57
N TYR A 337 -3.73 -1.81 -16.83
CA TYR A 337 -3.79 -0.49 -17.49
C TYR A 337 -5.13 0.24 -17.33
N THR A 338 -6.25 -0.49 -17.30
CA THR A 338 -7.59 0.09 -17.51
C THR A 338 -8.17 0.83 -16.29
N ILE A 339 -7.46 0.89 -15.16
CA ILE A 339 -7.92 1.54 -13.93
C ILE A 339 -8.15 3.07 -14.10
N ARG A 340 -7.71 3.70 -15.20
CA ARG A 340 -7.66 5.17 -15.30
C ARG A 340 -8.39 5.83 -16.48
N LYS A 341 -9.00 5.10 -17.42
CA LYS A 341 -9.53 5.74 -18.66
C LYS A 341 -10.88 5.26 -19.21
N THR A 342 -11.53 4.23 -18.65
CA THR A 342 -12.83 3.74 -19.14
C THR A 342 -13.78 3.41 -18.00
N SER A 343 -15.09 3.51 -18.24
CA SER A 343 -16.14 3.14 -17.26
C SER A 343 -16.32 1.63 -17.08
N PHE A 344 -15.78 0.82 -17.99
CA PHE A 344 -15.84 -0.64 -17.93
C PHE A 344 -14.76 -1.20 -17.00
N THR A 345 -15.13 -2.22 -16.23
CA THR A 345 -14.23 -3.03 -15.42
C THR A 345 -13.40 -3.97 -16.28
N MET A 346 -12.31 -4.47 -15.71
CA MET A 346 -11.42 -5.40 -16.43
C MET A 346 -12.10 -6.68 -16.84
N SER A 347 -12.84 -7.27 -15.92
CA SER A 347 -13.55 -8.53 -16.16
C SER A 347 -14.57 -8.38 -17.28
N GLU A 348 -15.18 -7.21 -17.45
CA GLU A 348 -16.12 -6.95 -18.55
C GLU A 348 -15.44 -6.91 -19.92
N ILE A 349 -14.26 -6.28 -20.04
CA ILE A 349 -13.52 -6.23 -21.32
C ILE A 349 -13.06 -7.62 -21.75
N ILE A 350 -12.47 -8.38 -20.80
CA ILE A 350 -12.01 -9.75 -21.06
C ILE A 350 -13.20 -10.63 -21.45
N MET A 351 -14.31 -10.51 -20.72
CA MET A 351 -15.53 -11.25 -21.00
C MET A 351 -16.10 -10.90 -22.38
N ALA A 352 -16.09 -9.63 -22.79
CA ALA A 352 -16.54 -9.23 -24.12
C ALA A 352 -15.69 -9.85 -25.24
N ILE A 353 -14.37 -9.87 -25.09
CA ILE A 353 -13.45 -10.51 -26.05
C ILE A 353 -13.73 -12.02 -26.12
N ASN A 354 -13.86 -12.69 -24.99
CA ASN A 354 -14.11 -14.13 -24.97
C ASN A 354 -15.49 -14.50 -25.53
N ILE A 355 -16.54 -13.71 -25.21
CA ILE A 355 -17.87 -13.88 -25.83
C ILE A 355 -17.76 -13.76 -27.35
N PHE A 356 -17.03 -12.76 -27.85
CA PHE A 356 -16.79 -12.60 -29.27
C PHE A 356 -16.07 -13.82 -29.88
N ILE A 357 -14.99 -14.29 -29.24
CA ILE A 357 -14.23 -15.47 -29.69
C ILE A 357 -15.13 -16.71 -29.79
N PHE A 358 -15.85 -17.04 -28.71
CA PHE A 358 -16.66 -18.26 -28.66
C PHE A 358 -17.91 -18.18 -29.52
N THR A 359 -18.50 -17.00 -29.70
CA THR A 359 -19.61 -16.80 -30.65
C THR A 359 -19.15 -17.06 -32.07
N LEU A 360 -17.98 -16.52 -32.45
CA LEU A 360 -17.42 -16.72 -33.78
C LEU A 360 -17.02 -18.19 -34.01
N ALA A 361 -16.48 -18.85 -32.98
CA ALA A 361 -16.23 -20.28 -33.00
C ALA A 361 -17.52 -21.09 -33.21
N ALA A 362 -18.62 -20.73 -32.53
CA ALA A 362 -19.90 -21.41 -32.65
C ALA A 362 -20.49 -21.31 -34.06
N ILE A 363 -20.39 -20.12 -34.68
CA ILE A 363 -20.89 -19.87 -36.04
C ILE A 363 -20.09 -20.66 -37.08
N ARG A 364 -18.76 -20.74 -36.94
CA ARG A 364 -17.89 -21.33 -37.98
C ARG A 364 -17.64 -22.83 -37.81
N PHE A 365 -17.43 -23.27 -36.56
CA PHE A 365 -16.99 -24.63 -36.20
C PHE A 365 -18.05 -25.40 -35.41
N GLY A 366 -19.22 -24.80 -35.20
CA GLY A 366 -20.34 -25.40 -34.50
C GLY A 366 -20.37 -25.10 -33.00
N VAL A 367 -21.58 -25.12 -32.45
CA VAL A 367 -21.85 -24.82 -31.03
C VAL A 367 -21.05 -25.74 -30.09
N GLU A 368 -20.88 -27.00 -30.47
CA GLU A 368 -20.13 -27.98 -29.67
C GLU A 368 -18.66 -27.55 -29.46
N THR A 369 -17.98 -27.13 -30.54
CA THR A 369 -16.60 -26.64 -30.48
C THR A 369 -16.48 -25.40 -29.59
N ALA A 370 -17.47 -24.50 -29.64
CA ALA A 370 -17.50 -23.33 -28.77
C ALA A 370 -17.70 -23.69 -27.28
N LEU A 371 -18.59 -24.63 -26.97
CA LEU A 371 -18.81 -25.09 -25.59
C LEU A 371 -17.56 -25.76 -25.01
N TYR A 372 -16.87 -26.58 -25.81
CA TYR A 372 -15.60 -27.16 -25.38
C TYR A 372 -14.47 -26.13 -25.30
N SER A 373 -14.47 -25.08 -26.13
CA SER A 373 -13.52 -23.97 -26.02
C SER A 373 -13.74 -23.16 -24.74
N ILE A 374 -15.00 -22.95 -24.32
CA ILE A 374 -15.33 -22.37 -23.00
C ILE A 374 -14.79 -23.25 -21.88
N LEU A 375 -14.96 -24.58 -21.98
CA LEU A 375 -14.41 -25.52 -20.98
C LEU A 375 -12.88 -25.49 -20.96
N THR A 376 -12.23 -25.38 -22.12
CA THR A 376 -10.78 -25.24 -22.28
C THR A 376 -10.27 -23.99 -21.58
N TYR A 377 -10.90 -22.84 -21.86
CA TYR A 377 -10.57 -21.57 -21.22
C TYR A 377 -10.79 -21.61 -19.70
N TYR A 378 -11.85 -22.25 -19.22
CA TYR A 378 -12.10 -22.44 -17.79
C TYR A 378 -10.98 -23.27 -17.13
N ALA A 379 -10.61 -24.40 -17.74
CA ALA A 379 -9.54 -25.26 -17.26
C ALA A 379 -8.17 -24.53 -17.27
N ALA A 380 -7.89 -23.75 -18.31
CA ALA A 380 -6.69 -22.91 -18.39
C ALA A 380 -6.65 -21.87 -17.28
N THR A 381 -7.71 -21.07 -17.12
CA THR A 381 -7.82 -20.04 -16.07
C THR A 381 -7.59 -20.63 -14.68
N ARG A 382 -8.26 -21.75 -14.35
CA ARG A 382 -8.08 -22.42 -13.05
C ARG A 382 -6.66 -22.93 -12.83
N SER A 383 -6.00 -23.38 -13.89
CA SER A 383 -4.61 -23.87 -13.82
C SER A 383 -3.61 -22.73 -13.68
N ILE A 384 -3.87 -21.57 -14.30
CA ILE A 384 -3.10 -20.34 -14.08
C ILE A 384 -3.19 -19.92 -12.61
N ASP A 385 -4.41 -19.78 -12.09
CA ASP A 385 -4.66 -19.39 -10.69
C ASP A 385 -3.89 -20.32 -9.73
N TYR A 386 -4.00 -21.63 -9.97
CA TYR A 386 -3.31 -22.64 -9.18
C TYR A 386 -1.78 -22.51 -9.21
N VAL A 387 -1.19 -22.26 -10.38
CA VAL A 387 0.27 -22.13 -10.52
C VAL A 387 0.76 -20.81 -9.91
N VAL A 388 0.06 -19.70 -10.15
CA VAL A 388 0.45 -18.36 -9.72
C VAL A 388 0.24 -18.16 -8.22
N GLU A 389 -0.97 -18.43 -7.71
CA GLU A 389 -1.34 -18.19 -6.31
C GLU A 389 -0.93 -19.35 -5.38
N GLY A 390 -0.80 -20.56 -5.91
CA GLY A 390 -0.43 -21.76 -5.16
C GLY A 390 -1.59 -22.37 -4.35
N LEU A 391 -1.35 -23.55 -3.79
CA LEU A 391 -2.36 -24.38 -3.11
C LEU A 391 -2.78 -23.90 -1.71
N GLN A 392 -2.16 -22.87 -1.14
CA GLN A 392 -2.33 -22.55 0.29
C GLN A 392 -3.34 -21.43 0.51
N ALA A 393 -4.63 -21.79 0.43
CA ALA A 393 -5.68 -20.97 1.02
C ALA A 393 -5.59 -21.05 2.55
N TYR A 394 -5.05 -19.99 3.17
CA TYR A 394 -5.20 -19.79 4.60
C TYR A 394 -6.63 -19.36 4.91
N THR A 395 -7.14 -19.83 6.04
CA THR A 395 -8.46 -19.46 6.53
C THR A 395 -8.28 -18.67 7.81
N GLY A 396 -8.75 -17.42 7.80
CA GLY A 396 -8.88 -16.61 9.01
C GLY A 396 -10.15 -17.04 9.73
N VAL A 397 -10.01 -17.49 10.97
CA VAL A 397 -11.12 -17.94 11.79
C VAL A 397 -11.30 -16.97 12.94
N THR A 398 -12.52 -16.45 13.07
CA THR A 398 -12.95 -15.60 14.16
C THR A 398 -13.86 -16.42 15.07
N ILE A 399 -13.59 -16.39 16.37
CA ILE A 399 -14.29 -17.14 17.41
C ILE A 399 -14.77 -16.16 18.47
N ILE A 400 -16.07 -16.19 18.76
CA ILE A 400 -16.73 -15.37 19.78
C ILE A 400 -17.44 -16.32 20.74
N SER A 401 -17.08 -16.30 22.01
CA SER A 401 -17.56 -17.27 23.01
C SER A 401 -17.65 -16.66 24.40
N GLY A 402 -18.44 -17.26 25.29
CA GLY A 402 -18.44 -16.94 26.72
C GLY A 402 -17.20 -17.47 27.43
N GLU A 403 -16.70 -18.62 26.98
CA GLU A 403 -15.55 -19.35 27.54
C GLU A 403 -14.25 -19.00 26.81
N SER A 404 -14.06 -17.72 26.52
CA SER A 404 -12.95 -17.25 25.66
C SER A 404 -11.57 -17.61 26.21
N GLU A 405 -11.35 -17.59 27.53
CA GLU A 405 -10.06 -17.96 28.15
C GLU A 405 -9.71 -19.44 27.92
N ALA A 406 -10.68 -20.34 28.07
CA ALA A 406 -10.47 -21.77 27.85
C ALA A 406 -10.14 -22.04 26.38
N ILE A 407 -10.87 -21.40 25.45
CA ILE A 407 -10.59 -21.53 24.00
C ILE A 407 -9.20 -20.98 23.65
N LYS A 408 -8.80 -19.83 24.21
CA LYS A 408 -7.45 -19.26 24.01
C LYS A 408 -6.37 -20.25 24.44
N TYR A 409 -6.52 -20.88 25.61
CA TYR A 409 -5.60 -21.89 26.10
C TYR A 409 -5.51 -23.10 25.15
N GLU A 410 -6.65 -23.64 24.73
CA GLU A 410 -6.71 -24.82 23.86
C GLU A 410 -6.10 -24.57 22.48
N LEU A 411 -6.36 -23.41 21.87
CA LEU A 411 -5.79 -23.04 20.57
C LEU A 411 -4.27 -22.88 20.63
N VAL A 412 -3.74 -22.25 21.68
CA VAL A 412 -2.30 -22.00 21.82
C VAL A 412 -1.57 -23.29 22.20
N ASN A 413 -2.07 -24.02 23.20
CA ASN A 413 -1.32 -25.12 23.83
C ASN A 413 -1.61 -26.49 23.22
N LYS A 414 -2.84 -26.75 22.75
CA LYS A 414 -3.17 -28.02 22.09
C LYS A 414 -3.06 -27.95 20.58
N LEU A 415 -3.59 -26.90 19.95
CA LEU A 415 -3.51 -26.74 18.49
C LEU A 415 -2.18 -26.13 18.03
N GLY A 416 -1.42 -25.49 18.93
CA GLY A 416 -0.12 -24.90 18.63
C GLY A 416 -0.20 -23.67 17.73
N ARG A 417 -1.32 -22.94 17.78
CA ARG A 417 -1.61 -21.83 16.86
C ARG A 417 -1.52 -20.48 17.57
N GLY A 418 -0.86 -19.54 16.88
CA GLY A 418 -0.88 -18.15 17.29
C GLY A 418 -2.30 -17.59 17.20
N ILE A 419 -2.67 -16.77 18.19
CA ILE A 419 -3.96 -16.10 18.25
C ILE A 419 -3.74 -14.59 18.40
N THR A 420 -4.68 -13.82 17.87
CA THR A 420 -4.82 -12.39 18.12
C THR A 420 -6.15 -12.19 18.82
N VAL A 421 -6.19 -11.35 19.86
CA VAL A 421 -7.41 -11.04 20.60
C VAL A 421 -7.82 -9.62 20.27
N TYR A 422 -9.01 -9.46 19.69
CA TYR A 422 -9.66 -8.16 19.59
C TYR A 422 -10.51 -7.94 20.85
N LYS A 423 -10.33 -6.80 21.51
CA LYS A 423 -11.22 -6.37 22.58
C LYS A 423 -12.44 -5.71 21.95
N GLY A 424 -13.63 -6.20 22.32
CA GLY A 424 -14.89 -5.66 21.83
C GLY A 424 -15.98 -5.80 22.86
N GLU A 425 -17.19 -5.40 22.47
CA GLU A 425 -18.38 -5.47 23.29
C GLU A 425 -19.38 -6.39 22.59
N ARG A 426 -20.09 -7.23 23.35
CA ARG A 426 -21.14 -8.08 22.76
C ARG A 426 -22.25 -7.20 22.20
N GLY A 427 -22.72 -7.55 21.01
CA GLY A 427 -23.84 -6.86 20.37
C GLY A 427 -25.14 -7.02 21.14
N PHE A 428 -26.01 -6.03 20.99
CA PHE A 428 -27.35 -6.01 21.57
C PHE A 428 -28.23 -7.12 20.98
N LEU A 429 -28.80 -7.96 21.86
CA LEU A 429 -29.68 -9.04 21.44
C LEU A 429 -31.14 -8.55 21.39
N PRO A 430 -31.97 -9.08 20.46
CA PRO A 430 -33.40 -8.80 20.47
C PRO A 430 -34.03 -9.10 21.85
N GLY A 431 -34.65 -8.10 22.46
CA GLY A 431 -35.23 -8.18 23.81
C GLY A 431 -34.29 -7.83 24.96
N ASN A 432 -32.99 -7.65 24.72
CA ASN A 432 -31.99 -7.24 25.72
C ASN A 432 -31.04 -6.18 25.12
N PHE A 433 -31.60 -5.03 24.74
CA PHE A 433 -30.84 -3.94 24.12
C PHE A 433 -30.05 -3.09 25.13
N ASP A 434 -30.36 -3.19 26.42
CA ASP A 434 -29.68 -2.40 27.47
C ASP A 434 -28.54 -3.17 28.15
N VAL A 435 -28.29 -4.42 27.72
CA VAL A 435 -27.26 -5.28 28.31
C VAL A 435 -26.12 -5.37 27.32
N SER A 436 -25.00 -4.75 27.67
CA SER A 436 -23.74 -4.89 26.98
C SER A 436 -22.68 -5.43 27.93
N SER A 437 -21.74 -6.21 27.39
CA SER A 437 -20.69 -6.84 28.18
C SER A 437 -19.42 -6.93 27.34
N ASP A 438 -18.28 -6.63 27.95
CA ASP A 438 -16.97 -6.84 27.33
C ASP A 438 -16.82 -8.28 26.86
N CYS A 439 -16.21 -8.45 25.69
CA CYS A 439 -15.86 -9.76 25.18
C CYS A 439 -14.54 -9.77 24.40
N ASP A 440 -13.88 -10.92 24.49
CA ASP A 440 -12.69 -11.21 23.72
C ASP A 440 -13.09 -11.95 22.46
N ILE A 441 -12.78 -11.35 21.31
CA ILE A 441 -12.96 -11.96 19.99
C ILE A 441 -11.61 -12.55 19.59
N ILE A 442 -11.56 -13.87 19.48
CA ILE A 442 -10.33 -14.61 19.18
C ILE A 442 -10.20 -14.76 17.67
N PHE A 443 -9.07 -14.35 17.12
CA PHE A 443 -8.76 -14.53 15.70
C PHE A 443 -7.52 -15.40 15.53
N THR A 444 -7.59 -16.37 14.62
CA THR A 444 -6.44 -17.20 14.27
C THR A 444 -6.42 -17.51 12.78
N VAL A 445 -5.23 -17.79 12.26
CA VAL A 445 -5.02 -18.15 10.87
C VAL A 445 -4.56 -19.60 10.82
N ILE A 446 -5.34 -20.43 10.15
CA ILE A 446 -5.09 -21.87 10.03
C ILE A 446 -5.21 -22.31 8.57
N SER A 447 -4.72 -23.51 8.26
CA SER A 447 -4.96 -24.11 6.95
C SER A 447 -6.38 -24.69 6.84
N ARG A 448 -6.89 -24.84 5.62
CA ARG A 448 -8.19 -25.48 5.36
C ARG A 448 -8.34 -26.86 5.99
N LEU A 449 -7.26 -27.65 6.04
CA LEU A 449 -7.24 -28.99 6.62
C LEU A 449 -7.39 -28.99 8.15
N GLU A 450 -7.06 -27.88 8.80
CA GLU A 450 -7.11 -27.73 10.26
C GLU A 450 -8.44 -27.17 10.75
N LEU A 451 -9.26 -26.59 9.85
CA LEU A 451 -10.53 -25.95 10.21
C LEU A 451 -11.47 -26.91 10.94
N ARG A 452 -11.53 -28.16 10.49
CA ARG A 452 -12.34 -29.18 11.16
C ARG A 452 -11.85 -29.46 12.58
N LYS A 453 -10.53 -29.52 12.80
CA LYS A 453 -9.96 -29.77 14.14
C LYS A 453 -10.22 -28.58 15.07
N LEU A 454 -10.07 -27.36 14.57
CA LEU A 454 -10.37 -26.15 15.32
C LEU A 454 -11.85 -26.10 15.71
N ASN A 455 -12.77 -26.33 14.76
CA ASN A 455 -14.20 -26.29 15.03
C ASN A 455 -14.63 -27.32 16.09
N ASN A 456 -14.09 -28.54 16.03
CA ASN A 456 -14.34 -29.54 17.05
C ASN A 456 -13.83 -29.09 18.43
N LEU A 457 -12.59 -28.61 18.50
CA LEU A 457 -11.99 -28.12 19.74
C LEU A 457 -12.79 -26.97 20.36
N VAL A 458 -13.25 -26.02 19.55
CA VAL A 458 -14.10 -24.92 20.04
C VAL A 458 -15.45 -25.44 20.52
N HIS A 459 -16.07 -26.34 19.77
CA HIS A 459 -17.37 -26.92 20.11
C HIS A 459 -17.32 -27.77 21.39
N ASP A 460 -16.22 -28.48 21.63
CA ASP A 460 -16.00 -29.27 22.84
C ASP A 460 -15.90 -28.38 24.10
N VAL A 461 -15.38 -27.16 23.96
CA VAL A 461 -15.25 -26.18 25.05
C VAL A 461 -16.54 -25.39 25.24
N ASP A 462 -17.09 -24.83 24.17
CA ASP A 462 -18.32 -24.05 24.19
C ASP A 462 -19.18 -24.38 22.94
N PRO A 463 -20.21 -25.23 23.09
CA PRO A 463 -21.15 -25.53 22.02
C PRO A 463 -21.93 -24.32 21.51
N LYS A 464 -22.01 -23.22 22.27
CA LYS A 464 -22.70 -21.98 21.91
C LYS A 464 -21.77 -20.94 21.28
N ALA A 465 -20.49 -21.26 21.09
CA ALA A 465 -19.54 -20.35 20.46
C ALA A 465 -19.94 -20.03 19.01
N PHE A 466 -19.85 -18.74 18.65
CA PHE A 466 -20.05 -18.29 17.29
C PHE A 466 -18.70 -18.27 16.56
N VAL A 467 -18.58 -19.12 15.54
CA VAL A 467 -17.35 -19.27 14.75
C VAL A 467 -17.66 -18.99 13.30
N PHE A 468 -16.88 -18.11 12.68
CA PHE A 468 -16.95 -17.87 11.24
C PHE A 468 -15.55 -17.78 10.63
N ALA A 469 -15.48 -18.08 9.33
CA ALA A 469 -14.24 -18.27 8.62
C ALA A 469 -14.23 -17.48 7.31
N ASN A 470 -13.13 -16.76 7.07
CA ASN A 470 -12.89 -15.99 5.85
C ASN A 470 -11.65 -16.52 5.14
N THR A 471 -11.72 -16.63 3.82
CA THR A 471 -10.54 -16.97 3.01
C THR A 471 -9.56 -15.82 3.04
N ILE A 472 -8.31 -16.09 3.44
CA ILE A 472 -7.21 -15.14 3.40
C ILE A 472 -6.44 -15.41 2.11
N LYS A 473 -6.38 -14.40 1.22
CA LYS A 473 -5.63 -14.48 -0.04
C LYS A 473 -4.12 -14.52 0.20
N GLU A 474 -3.61 -13.67 1.09
CA GLU A 474 -2.20 -13.60 1.44
C GLU A 474 -2.01 -13.39 2.94
N ALA A 475 -1.06 -14.10 3.54
CA ALA A 475 -0.62 -13.91 4.92
C ALA A 475 0.91 -13.99 4.98
N SER A 476 1.55 -13.04 5.64
CA SER A 476 3.02 -12.98 5.80
C SER A 476 3.38 -12.66 7.25
N GLY A 477 4.44 -13.30 7.77
CA GLY A 477 4.85 -13.22 9.18
C GLY A 477 4.05 -14.12 10.12
N GLY A 478 4.25 -13.97 11.44
CA GLY A 478 3.52 -14.72 12.47
C GLY A 478 3.86 -16.20 12.62
N ILE A 479 3.20 -16.90 13.55
CA ILE A 479 3.35 -18.34 13.79
C ILE A 479 2.34 -19.11 12.90
N ILE A 480 2.51 -19.00 11.59
CA ILE A 480 1.63 -19.66 10.60
C ILE A 480 2.08 -21.12 10.35
N LYS A 481 3.34 -21.44 10.66
CA LYS A 481 3.88 -22.80 10.61
C LYS A 481 5.03 -22.95 11.59
N ARG A 482 4.99 -23.94 12.48
CA ARG A 482 6.19 -24.38 13.21
C ARG A 482 7.07 -25.07 12.16
N LYS A 483 8.18 -24.44 11.75
CA LYS A 483 9.24 -25.14 11.00
C LYS A 483 9.73 -26.26 11.91
N HIS A 484 9.31 -27.50 11.67
CA HIS A 484 10.08 -28.64 12.16
C HIS A 484 11.43 -28.57 11.46
N LYS A 485 12.47 -28.17 12.20
CA LYS A 485 13.84 -28.50 11.83
C LYS A 485 13.93 -30.03 11.97
N HIS A 486 13.97 -30.73 10.85
CA HIS A 486 14.56 -32.05 10.79
C HIS A 486 16.06 -31.91 10.61
#